data_AF-A0A518DHB8-F1
#
_entry.id   AF-A0A518DHB8-F1
#
_cell.length_a   1.000
_cell.length_b   1.000
_cell.length_c   1.000
_cell.angle_alpha   90.00
_cell.angle_beta   90.00
_cell.angle_gamma   90.00
#
_symmetry.space_group_name_H-M   'P 1'
#
loop_
_entity.id
_entity.type
_entity.pdbx_description
1 polymer ?
#
loop_
_entity_poly.entity_id
_entity_poly.type
_entity_poly.pdbx_seq_one_letter_code
_entity_poly.pdbx_strand_id
1 'polypeptide(L)'
;MDCDRVFFALTRGPFPTGHPTDTLVQAHLEACPSCSQIAEALRPATETFHEAISPAEGRDLPGYWHAGPTHSQAYRRVAAAAIAAPPVRRLQPHRRPSPLSPAQQRKAYRLVWQLLSASAVLAVVGLFLAWAAHF
;
A
#
# COMPACT_ATOMS: atom_id res chain seq x y z
N MET A 1 -9.91 15.08 -13.87
CA MET A 1 -9.58 14.56 -12.53
C MET A 1 -8.97 13.18 -12.69
N ASP A 2 -7.89 12.87 -11.99
CA ASP A 2 -7.20 11.57 -12.04
C ASP A 2 -7.79 10.57 -11.02
N CYS A 3 -7.54 9.28 -11.26
CA CYS A 3 -8.08 8.19 -10.45
C CYS A 3 -7.59 8.24 -8.99
N ASP A 4 -6.34 8.66 -8.76
CA ASP A 4 -5.78 8.74 -7.40
C ASP A 4 -6.50 9.80 -6.57
N ARG A 5 -6.82 10.96 -7.15
CA ARG A 5 -7.63 11.98 -6.46
C ARG A 5 -9.05 11.52 -6.17
N VAL A 6 -9.67 10.73 -7.04
CA VAL A 6 -11.00 10.13 -6.79
C VAL A 6 -10.92 9.12 -5.66
N PHE A 7 -9.91 8.25 -5.67
CA PHE A 7 -9.67 7.29 -4.60
C PHE A 7 -9.46 7.98 -3.24
N PHE A 8 -8.66 9.05 -3.21
CA PHE A 8 -8.47 9.86 -2.02
C PHE A 8 -9.77 10.53 -1.54
N ALA A 9 -10.65 10.94 -2.45
CA ALA A 9 -11.95 11.50 -2.06
C ALA A 9 -12.85 10.43 -1.43
N LEU A 10 -12.95 9.25 -2.05
CA LEU A 10 -13.79 8.15 -1.57
C LEU A 10 -13.33 7.55 -0.23
N THR A 11 -12.03 7.59 0.07
CA THR A 11 -11.46 7.00 1.30
C THR A 11 -11.43 7.95 2.49
N ARG A 12 -11.72 9.24 2.31
CA ARG A 12 -11.73 10.24 3.39
C ARG A 12 -13.00 10.24 4.22
N GLY A 13 -14.08 9.64 3.73
CA GLY A 13 -15.36 9.66 4.41
C GLY A 13 -16.52 9.32 3.48
N PRO A 14 -17.75 9.44 3.99
CA PRO A 14 -18.94 9.15 3.20
C PRO A 14 -19.03 10.09 2.01
N PHE A 15 -19.20 9.53 0.82
CA PHE A 15 -19.47 10.27 -0.41
C PHE A 15 -20.97 10.17 -0.75
N PRO A 16 -21.65 11.26 -1.15
CA PRO A 16 -21.12 12.62 -1.32
C PRO A 16 -20.89 13.39 0.01
N THR A 17 -19.94 14.31 0.00
CA THR A 17 -19.53 15.14 1.17
C THR A 17 -20.14 16.54 1.17
N GLY A 18 -20.69 16.99 0.05
CA GLY A 18 -21.19 18.35 -0.16
C GLY A 18 -20.12 19.35 -0.64
N HIS A 19 -18.90 18.90 -0.92
CA HIS A 19 -17.84 19.76 -1.46
C HIS A 19 -18.04 20.04 -2.96
N PRO A 20 -17.56 21.20 -3.47
CA PRO A 20 -17.71 21.54 -4.89
C PRO A 20 -16.99 20.53 -5.82
N THR A 21 -16.00 19.82 -5.29
CA THR A 21 -15.27 18.76 -5.99
C THR A 21 -16.09 17.49 -6.21
N ASP A 22 -17.20 17.31 -5.50
CA ASP A 22 -18.02 16.09 -5.60
C ASP A 22 -18.64 15.94 -6.99
N THR A 23 -18.93 17.05 -7.67
CA THR A 23 -19.42 17.04 -9.05
C THR A 23 -18.38 16.48 -10.03
N LEU A 24 -17.10 16.80 -9.82
CA LEU A 24 -15.99 16.27 -10.62
C LEU A 24 -15.71 14.80 -10.32
N VAL A 25 -15.86 14.39 -9.06
CA VAL A 25 -15.75 12.99 -8.65
C VAL A 25 -16.88 12.18 -9.29
N GLN A 26 -18.12 12.65 -9.20
CA GLN A 26 -19.30 12.01 -9.78
C GLN A 26 -19.14 11.82 -11.30
N ALA A 27 -18.75 12.88 -12.01
CA ALA A 27 -18.52 12.81 -13.46
C ALA A 27 -17.41 11.80 -13.82
N HIS A 28 -16.38 11.64 -12.98
CA HIS A 28 -15.35 10.63 -13.19
C HIS A 28 -15.84 9.20 -12.92
N LEU A 29 -16.67 8.99 -11.90
CA LEU A 29 -17.26 7.68 -11.60
C LEU A 29 -18.17 7.19 -12.73
N GLU A 30 -18.90 8.11 -13.37
CA GLU A 30 -19.74 7.80 -14.53
C GLU A 30 -18.90 7.41 -15.77
N ALA A 31 -17.70 7.98 -15.91
CA ALA A 31 -16.82 7.74 -17.06
C ALA A 31 -15.81 6.60 -16.84
N CYS A 32 -15.49 6.23 -15.59
CA CYS A 32 -14.42 5.28 -15.26
C CYS A 32 -14.96 4.07 -14.47
N PRO A 33 -15.05 2.88 -15.09
CA PRO A 33 -15.54 1.66 -14.44
C PRO A 33 -14.70 1.18 -13.25
N SER A 34 -13.38 1.41 -13.27
CA SER A 34 -12.52 1.01 -12.16
C SER A 34 -12.82 1.83 -10.91
N CYS A 35 -13.03 3.13 -11.05
CA CYS A 35 -13.36 4.00 -9.94
C CYS A 35 -14.79 3.76 -9.43
N SER A 36 -15.75 3.43 -10.29
CA SER A 36 -17.10 3.06 -9.85
C SER A 36 -17.12 1.74 -9.08
N GLN A 37 -16.34 0.74 -9.51
CA GLN A 37 -16.18 -0.53 -8.78
C GLN A 37 -15.59 -0.30 -7.39
N ILE A 38 -14.59 0.57 -7.27
CA ILE A 38 -14.02 0.94 -5.96
C ILE A 38 -15.07 1.65 -5.10
N ALA A 39 -15.84 2.59 -5.66
CA ALA A 39 -16.89 3.28 -4.94
C ALA A 39 -17.95 2.31 -4.38
N GLU A 40 -18.34 1.29 -5.17
CA GLU A 40 -19.27 0.26 -4.70
C GLU A 40 -18.64 -0.62 -3.61
N ALA A 41 -17.36 -0.98 -3.74
CA ALA A 41 -16.66 -1.76 -2.72
C ALA A 41 -16.49 -1.00 -1.39
N LEU A 42 -16.44 0.34 -1.44
CA LEU A 42 -16.37 1.22 -0.27
C LEU A 42 -17.74 1.56 0.31
N ARG A 43 -18.84 1.17 -0.35
CA ARG A 43 -20.19 1.46 0.11
C ARG A 43 -20.37 0.84 1.50
N PRO A 44 -20.76 1.61 2.53
CA PRO A 44 -20.89 1.09 3.89
C PRO A 44 -21.84 -0.11 3.90
N ALA A 45 -21.40 -1.28 4.39
CA ALA A 45 -22.23 -2.48 4.48
C ALA A 45 -23.23 -2.39 5.65
N THR A 46 -24.06 -1.34 5.65
CA THR A 46 -25.03 -1.01 6.71
C THR A 46 -26.01 -2.13 7.00
N GLU A 47 -26.26 -3.02 6.04
CA GLU A 47 -27.15 -4.18 6.22
C GLU A 47 -26.43 -5.43 6.76
N THR A 48 -25.10 -5.46 6.77
CA THR A 48 -24.32 -6.63 7.23
C THR A 48 -23.73 -6.43 8.63
N PHE A 49 -23.52 -5.19 9.07
CA PHE A 49 -22.97 -4.89 10.39
C PHE A 49 -24.04 -4.93 11.49
N HIS A 50 -24.57 -6.12 11.80
CA HIS A 50 -25.45 -6.33 12.96
C HIS A 50 -24.76 -6.09 14.32
N GLU A 51 -23.43 -5.96 14.33
CA GLU A 51 -22.60 -5.67 15.52
C GLU A 51 -22.14 -4.21 15.59
N ALA A 52 -22.60 -3.34 14.69
CA ALA A 52 -22.26 -1.93 14.75
C ALA A 52 -22.92 -1.28 15.97
N ILE A 53 -22.08 -0.67 16.81
CA ILE A 53 -22.52 0.15 17.94
C ILE A 53 -23.37 1.28 17.39
N SER A 54 -24.53 1.52 17.99
CA SER A 54 -25.43 2.57 17.50
C SER A 54 -24.73 3.96 17.58
N PRO A 55 -25.10 4.92 16.72
CA PRO A 55 -24.55 6.28 16.81
C PRO A 55 -24.84 6.99 18.14
N ALA A 56 -25.79 6.48 18.93
CA ALA A 56 -26.08 6.96 20.27
C ALA A 56 -25.07 6.36 21.27
N GLU A 57 -24.93 5.03 21.31
CA GLU A 57 -23.98 4.35 22.20
C GLU A 57 -22.52 4.71 21.87
N GLY A 58 -22.19 4.95 20.60
CA GLY A 58 -20.86 5.38 20.18
C GLY A 58 -20.42 6.73 20.78
N ARG A 59 -21.37 7.60 21.15
CA ARG A 59 -21.08 8.88 21.81
C ARG A 59 -20.73 8.71 23.29
N ASP A 60 -21.28 7.68 23.93
CA ASP A 60 -21.08 7.38 25.35
C ASP A 60 -19.83 6.52 25.58
N LEU A 61 -19.26 5.94 24.52
CA LEU A 61 -17.97 5.29 24.60
C LEU A 61 -16.86 6.34 24.83
N PRO A 62 -15.85 6.02 25.67
CA PRO A 62 -14.67 6.85 25.81
C PRO A 62 -13.90 6.85 24.48
N GLY A 63 -14.25 7.78 23.60
CA GLY A 63 -13.66 7.91 22.28
C GLY A 63 -12.63 9.03 22.21
N TYR A 64 -11.59 8.77 21.42
CA TYR A 64 -10.73 9.78 20.79
C TYR A 64 -11.54 10.57 19.75
N TRP A 65 -12.69 11.09 20.16
CA TRP A 65 -13.45 12.07 19.40
C TRP A 65 -12.68 13.37 19.57
N HIS A 66 -12.28 14.00 18.48
CA HIS A 66 -11.40 15.16 18.49
C HIS A 66 -12.19 16.43 18.87
N ALA A 67 -13.10 16.30 19.83
CA ALA A 67 -14.05 17.30 20.26
C ALA A 67 -13.78 17.67 21.72
N GLY A 68 -13.17 18.84 21.94
CA GLY A 68 -13.21 19.55 23.22
C GLY A 68 -11.85 19.89 23.87
N PRO A 69 -11.78 20.97 24.68
CA PRO A 69 -10.55 21.72 25.03
C PRO A 69 -9.58 21.03 26.00
N THR A 70 -9.85 19.78 26.39
CA THR A 70 -9.04 18.98 27.34
C THR A 70 -7.73 18.47 26.76
N HIS A 71 -7.60 18.44 25.42
CA HIS A 71 -6.36 18.00 24.75
C HIS A 71 -5.16 18.92 25.07
N SER A 72 -5.40 20.21 25.35
CA SER A 72 -4.35 21.19 25.63
C SER A 72 -3.61 20.96 26.95
N GLN A 73 -4.26 20.35 27.95
CA GLN A 73 -3.65 20.06 29.25
C GLN A 73 -2.90 18.73 29.24
N ALA A 74 -3.46 17.71 28.60
CA ALA A 74 -2.78 16.42 28.39
C ALA A 74 -1.52 16.60 27.52
N TYR A 75 -1.63 17.35 26.41
CA TYR A 75 -0.49 17.69 25.57
C TYR A 75 0.58 18.48 26.33
N ARG A 76 0.19 19.47 27.15
CA ARG A 76 1.15 20.22 27.98
C ARG A 76 1.90 19.35 28.97
N ARG A 77 1.23 18.38 29.62
CA ARG A 77 1.89 17.45 30.55
C ARG A 77 2.86 16.52 29.83
N VAL A 78 2.47 15.98 28.67
CA VAL A 78 3.34 15.12 27.86
C VAL A 78 4.53 15.91 27.29
N ALA A 79 4.30 17.13 26.80
CA ALA A 79 5.37 18.01 26.32
C ALA A 79 6.35 18.40 27.43
N ALA A 80 5.85 18.76 28.62
CA ALA A 80 6.69 19.05 29.78
C ALA A 80 7.51 17.82 30.21
N ALA A 81 6.91 16.63 30.21
CA ALA A 81 7.61 15.38 30.50
C ALA A 81 8.67 15.04 29.42
N ALA A 82 8.40 15.32 28.15
CA ALA A 82 9.35 15.11 27.06
C ALA A 82 10.55 16.06 27.12
N ILE A 83 10.34 17.32 27.57
CA ILE A 83 11.43 18.29 27.79
C ILE A 83 12.28 17.89 29.01
N ALA A 84 11.65 17.35 30.06
CA ALA A 84 12.33 16.89 31.26
C ALA A 84 12.99 15.50 31.13
N ALA A 85 12.71 14.77 30.04
CA ALA A 85 13.24 13.42 29.86
C ALA A 85 14.73 13.45 29.50
N PRO A 86 15.55 12.54 30.06
CA PRO A 86 16.94 12.41 29.67
C PRO A 86 17.07 11.97 28.20
N PRO A 87 18.15 12.36 27.49
CA PRO A 87 18.31 12.03 26.08
C PRO A 87 18.40 10.51 25.90
N VAL A 88 17.35 9.92 25.33
CA VAL A 88 17.34 8.50 24.98
C VAL A 88 18.28 8.31 23.78
N ARG A 89 19.35 7.54 23.97
CA ARG A 89 20.31 7.18 22.93
C ARG A 89 19.55 6.52 21.78
N ARG A 90 19.46 7.23 20.65
CA ARG A 90 18.82 6.76 19.40
C ARG A 90 19.38 5.38 19.05
N LEU A 91 18.55 4.35 19.14
CA LEU A 91 18.83 3.06 18.54
C LEU A 91 18.88 3.28 17.02
N GLN A 92 20.01 2.97 16.40
CA GLN A 92 20.19 3.10 14.95
C GLN A 92 19.15 2.20 14.26
N PRO A 93 18.37 2.73 13.30
CA PRO A 93 17.48 1.91 12.50
C PRO A 93 18.33 0.89 11.74
N HIS A 94 17.99 -0.39 11.91
CA HIS A 94 18.60 -1.47 11.16
C HIS A 94 18.35 -1.20 9.66
N ARG A 95 19.43 -0.92 8.94
CA ARG A 95 19.41 -0.55 7.52
C ARG A 95 18.85 -1.73 6.73
N ARG A 96 17.60 -1.62 6.24
CA ARG A 96 17.02 -2.63 5.35
C ARG A 96 17.91 -2.79 4.11
N PRO A 97 18.24 -4.03 3.68
CA PRO A 97 18.97 -4.23 2.44
C PRO A 97 18.14 -3.70 1.27
N SER A 98 18.73 -2.81 0.46
CA SER A 98 18.10 -2.24 -0.72
C SER A 98 17.79 -3.32 -1.76
N PRO A 99 16.63 -3.24 -2.46
CA PRO A 99 16.41 -4.07 -3.63
C PRO A 99 17.49 -3.78 -4.69
N LEU A 100 18.01 -4.84 -5.30
CA LEU A 100 19.04 -4.77 -6.33
C LEU A 100 18.61 -3.83 -7.45
N SER A 101 19.51 -2.95 -7.86
CA SER A 101 19.23 -1.99 -8.93
C SER A 101 18.90 -2.73 -10.25
N PRO A 102 18.03 -2.17 -11.12
CA PRO A 102 17.65 -2.79 -12.39
C PRO A 102 18.86 -3.05 -13.31
N ALA A 103 19.94 -2.29 -13.15
CA ALA A 103 21.20 -2.52 -13.87
C ALA A 103 21.91 -3.81 -13.43
N GLN A 104 21.82 -4.16 -12.15
CA GLN A 104 22.42 -5.36 -11.57
C GLN A 104 21.60 -6.60 -11.94
N GLN A 105 20.27 -6.46 -12.02
CA GLN A 105 19.35 -7.51 -12.47
C GLN A 105 19.57 -7.91 -13.94
N ARG A 106 19.83 -6.94 -14.83
CA ARG A 106 20.13 -7.20 -16.26
C ARG A 106 21.47 -7.91 -16.50
N LYS A 107 22.45 -7.74 -15.60
CA LYS A 107 23.74 -8.44 -15.69
C LYS A 107 23.61 -9.90 -15.24
N ALA A 108 22.88 -10.13 -14.15
CA ALA A 108 22.63 -11.49 -13.65
C ALA A 108 21.87 -12.35 -14.66
N TYR A 109 20.81 -11.81 -15.27
CA TYR A 109 20.03 -12.52 -16.31
C TYR A 109 20.87 -12.92 -17.53
N ARG A 110 21.79 -12.05 -17.98
CA ARG A 110 22.67 -12.36 -19.12
C ARG A 110 23.62 -13.52 -18.83
N LEU A 111 24.20 -13.56 -17.64
CA LEU A 111 25.11 -14.65 -17.25
C LEU A 111 24.39 -16.00 -17.17
N VAL A 112 23.16 -16.03 -16.65
CA VAL A 112 22.34 -17.26 -16.59
C VAL A 112 22.05 -17.78 -18.00
N TRP A 113 21.67 -16.91 -18.94
CA TRP A 113 21.42 -17.31 -20.33
C TRP A 113 22.67 -17.82 -21.06
N GLN A 114 23.83 -17.22 -20.80
CA GLN A 114 25.09 -17.71 -21.37
C GLN A 114 25.40 -19.14 -20.90
N LEU A 115 25.25 -19.44 -19.61
CA LEU A 115 25.50 -20.79 -19.08
C LEU A 115 24.53 -21.83 -19.65
N LEU A 116 23.23 -21.50 -19.75
CA LEU A 116 22.24 -22.41 -20.34
C LEU A 116 22.55 -22.71 -21.81
N SER A 117 22.92 -21.70 -22.60
CA SER A 117 23.27 -21.89 -24.01
C SER A 117 24.48 -22.79 -24.21
N ALA A 118 25.52 -22.64 -23.37
CA ALA A 118 26.72 -23.49 -23.44
C ALA A 118 26.40 -24.96 -23.12
N SER A 119 25.54 -25.21 -22.13
CA SER A 119 25.12 -26.58 -21.80
C SER A 119 24.32 -27.24 -22.92
N ALA A 120 23.45 -26.49 -23.61
CA ALA A 120 22.65 -27.02 -24.70
C ALA A 120 23.52 -27.39 -25.91
N VAL A 121 24.52 -26.57 -26.25
CA VAL A 121 25.47 -26.87 -27.34
C VAL A 121 26.28 -28.12 -27.03
N LEU A 122 26.79 -28.26 -25.79
CA LEU A 122 27.52 -29.47 -25.37
C LEU A 122 26.65 -30.73 -25.46
N ALA A 123 25.38 -30.65 -25.08
CA ALA A 123 24.46 -31.78 -25.18
C ALA A 123 24.20 -32.19 -26.64
N VAL A 124 23.98 -31.22 -27.54
CA VAL A 124 23.75 -31.50 -28.98
C VAL A 124 24.98 -32.09 -29.63
N VAL A 125 26.18 -31.55 -29.36
CA VAL A 125 27.44 -32.09 -29.90
C VAL A 125 27.71 -33.50 -29.36
N GLY A 126 27.47 -33.73 -28.07
CA GLY A 126 27.59 -35.07 -27.47
C GLY A 126 26.63 -36.07 -28.11
N LEU A 127 25.37 -35.67 -28.36
CA LEU A 127 24.37 -36.51 -29.01
C LEU A 127 24.78 -36.87 -30.45
N PHE A 128 25.33 -35.91 -31.20
CA PHE A 128 25.78 -36.10 -32.57
C PHE A 128 26.98 -37.04 -32.66
N LEU A 129 27.95 -36.89 -31.76
CA LEU A 129 29.12 -37.78 -31.68
C LEU A 129 28.72 -39.21 -31.30
N ALA A 130 27.77 -39.37 -30.36
CA ALA A 130 27.26 -40.68 -29.98
C ALA A 130 26.52 -41.36 -31.14
N TRP A 131 25.73 -40.60 -31.91
CA TRP A 131 25.05 -41.10 -33.10
C TRP A 131 26.05 -41.54 -34.19
N ALA A 132 27.08 -40.74 -34.44
CA ALA A 132 28.12 -41.04 -35.42
C ALA A 132 29.02 -42.25 -35.03
N ALA A 133 29.13 -42.57 -33.75
CA ALA A 133 29.88 -43.73 -33.28
C ALA A 133 29.10 -45.06 -33.38
N HIS A 134 27.79 -45.00 -33.62
CA HIS A 134 26.90 -46.17 -33.69
C HIS A 134 26.56 -46.58 -35.13
N PHE A 135 27.03 -45.82 -36.12
CA PHE A 135 26.90 -46.05 -37.57
C PHE A 135 28.28 -46.25 -38.19
#